data_AF-A0A929EZI4-F1
#
_entry.id   AF-A0A929EZI4-F1
#
_cell.length_a   1.000
_cell.length_b   1.000
_cell.length_c   1.000
_cell.angle_alpha   90.00
_cell.angle_beta   90.00
_cell.angle_gamma   90.00
#
_symmetry.space_group_name_H-M   'P 1'
#
loop_
_entity.id
_entity.type
_entity.pdbx_description
1 polymer ?
#
loop_
_entity_poly.entity_id
_entity_poly.type
_entity_poly.pdbx_seq_one_letter_code
_entity_poly.pdbx_strand_id
1 'polypeptide(L)'
;MKPAKYLFFLIFMLLPGIVLAADDIEIKVEEKITLISDPHRIGSEGCRSCHVISKEGRADKRLISPDINKVCNNCHGKGQGHFVDPFPYDRKGLQAKLRELGQLGSREKLNCVVCHDKHAEVKNPFYLVDAVYGLYSAVKRINPHWREGYCFACHKTSPKRSAKSFKYQGDLVKVCNNCHGTISIDSYIHAVGMTPSDTVRARMPMDFNLSDDGKISCTTCHNLSYQCLKKERHRKRQDKLFFRGGPYANRTDLCYKCHIKEQYETLNPHDQISDEGELNDGICLYCHEEEPDPQKDKGITQVKFVMEELKDLCLRCHRERAHPGGKWINFDHLVTPPKKIMFFMRHTEKMKNVALPLEPGTNKIFCCTCHNPHEKGVLRGGYDKGADSDRRLRLGAGFEICDACHVGKGTNEKRF
;
A
#
# COMPACT_ATOMS: atom_id res chain seq x y z
N MET A 1 12.24 -41.35 -27.99
CA MET A 1 11.11 -40.39 -27.99
C MET A 1 11.59 -39.11 -28.67
N LYS A 2 11.05 -38.82 -29.86
CA LYS A 2 11.40 -37.67 -30.72
C LYS A 2 10.45 -36.49 -30.45
N PRO A 3 10.86 -35.22 -30.69
CA PRO A 3 10.05 -34.05 -30.36
C PRO A 3 8.96 -33.77 -31.41
N ALA A 4 7.85 -33.21 -30.93
CA ALA A 4 6.69 -32.79 -31.69
C ALA A 4 7.01 -31.57 -32.58
N LYS A 5 6.55 -31.63 -33.84
CA LYS A 5 6.50 -30.47 -34.76
C LYS A 5 5.05 -29.99 -34.84
N TYR A 6 4.87 -28.69 -34.65
CA TYR A 6 3.61 -27.99 -34.82
C TYR A 6 3.18 -27.95 -36.29
N LEU A 7 1.90 -28.27 -36.52
CA LEU A 7 1.23 -28.28 -37.80
C LEU A 7 0.63 -26.89 -38.07
N PHE A 8 1.08 -26.19 -39.11
CA PHE A 8 0.41 -25.01 -39.65
C PHE A 8 -0.43 -25.44 -40.85
N PHE A 9 -1.75 -25.25 -40.75
CA PHE A 9 -2.71 -25.44 -41.83
C PHE A 9 -2.60 -24.28 -42.83
N LEU A 10 -2.37 -24.59 -44.11
CA LEU A 10 -2.67 -23.68 -45.22
C LEU A 10 -3.49 -24.44 -46.25
N ILE A 11 -4.74 -24.02 -46.37
CA ILE A 11 -5.73 -24.53 -47.33
C ILE A 11 -5.38 -23.93 -48.70
N PHE A 12 -5.04 -24.77 -49.67
CA PHE A 12 -5.07 -24.41 -51.09
C PHE A 12 -6.20 -25.18 -51.76
N MET A 13 -7.20 -24.45 -52.24
CA MET A 13 -8.25 -24.98 -53.11
C MET A 13 -7.69 -25.25 -54.51
N LEU A 14 -8.17 -26.36 -55.07
CA LEU A 14 -7.84 -26.94 -56.36
C LEU A 14 -8.27 -26.08 -57.55
N LEU A 15 -7.36 -25.86 -58.50
CA LEU A 15 -7.65 -25.78 -59.94
C LEU A 15 -6.56 -26.59 -60.69
N PRO A 16 -6.92 -27.50 -61.61
CA PRO A 16 -5.96 -28.35 -62.28
C PRO A 16 -5.40 -27.67 -63.54
N GLY A 17 -4.08 -27.68 -63.69
CA GLY A 17 -3.43 -27.57 -64.98
C GLY A 17 -2.94 -26.17 -65.38
N ILE A 18 -1.90 -25.67 -64.70
CA ILE A 18 -0.83 -24.93 -65.36
C ILE A 18 0.48 -25.30 -64.64
N VAL A 19 1.36 -26.02 -65.33
CA VAL A 19 2.76 -26.20 -64.93
C VAL A 19 3.51 -24.96 -65.43
N LEU A 20 3.80 -24.02 -64.54
CA LEU A 20 4.83 -23.01 -64.80
C LEU A 20 6.09 -23.45 -64.07
N ALA A 21 7.18 -23.56 -64.85
CA ALA A 21 8.51 -23.87 -64.35
C ALA A 21 8.89 -22.88 -63.25
N ALA A 22 9.37 -23.41 -62.13
CA ALA A 22 9.98 -22.63 -61.08
C ALA A 22 11.36 -22.18 -61.57
N ASP A 23 11.42 -21.01 -62.20
CA ASP A 23 12.67 -20.29 -62.32
C ASP A 23 13.02 -19.70 -60.95
N ASP A 24 14.21 -20.05 -60.47
CA ASP A 24 14.78 -19.63 -59.20
C ASP A 24 14.86 -18.09 -59.08
N ILE A 25 13.92 -17.49 -58.36
CA ILE A 25 14.07 -16.12 -57.85
C ILE A 25 14.66 -16.20 -56.44
N GLU A 26 15.98 -16.14 -56.35
CA GLU A 26 16.69 -15.98 -55.09
C GLU A 26 16.53 -14.53 -54.60
N ILE A 27 15.47 -14.24 -53.84
CA ILE A 27 15.31 -12.94 -53.18
C ILE A 27 16.27 -12.89 -51.98
N LYS A 28 17.48 -12.36 -52.19
CA LYS A 28 18.40 -12.00 -51.10
C LYS A 28 17.91 -10.72 -50.42
N VAL A 29 17.11 -10.89 -49.37
CA VAL A 29 16.88 -9.81 -48.39
C VAL A 29 18.03 -9.83 -47.39
N GLU A 30 19.12 -9.13 -47.68
CA GLU A 30 20.12 -8.80 -46.67
C GLU A 30 19.61 -7.65 -45.79
N GLU A 31 18.60 -7.91 -44.96
CA GLU A 31 18.30 -6.99 -43.85
C GLU A 31 19.36 -7.16 -42.77
N LYS A 32 20.38 -6.31 -42.83
CA LYS A 32 21.37 -6.15 -41.77
C LYS A 32 20.67 -5.53 -40.55
N ILE A 33 20.05 -6.37 -39.73
CA ILE A 33 19.46 -5.94 -38.45
C ILE A 33 20.61 -5.56 -37.52
N THR A 34 20.96 -4.28 -37.55
CA THR A 34 21.90 -3.71 -36.61
C THR A 34 21.17 -3.57 -35.28
N LEU A 35 21.37 -4.51 -34.36
CA LEU A 35 20.91 -4.40 -32.98
C LEU A 35 21.61 -3.20 -32.33
N ILE A 36 20.96 -2.04 -32.33
CA ILE A 36 21.40 -0.88 -31.55
C ILE A 36 21.35 -1.30 -30.09
N SER A 37 22.51 -1.41 -29.44
CA SER A 37 22.63 -1.98 -28.10
C SER A 37 21.97 -1.13 -27.00
N ASP A 38 21.75 0.17 -27.26
CA ASP A 38 20.93 1.06 -26.42
C ASP A 38 20.60 2.37 -27.17
N PRO A 39 19.33 2.64 -27.56
CA PRO A 39 18.95 3.87 -28.27
C PRO A 39 19.10 5.14 -27.41
N HIS A 40 19.41 5.02 -26.12
CA HIS A 40 19.60 6.17 -25.22
C HIS A 40 21.05 6.60 -25.02
N ARG A 41 22.02 5.94 -25.68
CA ARG A 41 23.44 6.30 -25.54
C ARG A 41 23.74 7.57 -26.34
N ILE A 42 24.36 8.57 -25.68
CA ILE A 42 24.83 9.78 -26.36
C ILE A 42 25.89 9.40 -27.40
N GLY A 43 25.68 9.81 -28.65
CA GLY A 43 26.55 9.47 -29.78
C GLY A 43 25.78 9.38 -31.10
N SER A 44 26.50 9.33 -32.22
CA SER A 44 25.92 9.30 -33.57
C SER A 44 24.90 8.18 -33.79
N GLU A 45 25.09 7.02 -33.15
CA GLU A 45 24.18 5.87 -33.23
C GLU A 45 22.91 6.01 -32.37
N GLY A 46 23.03 6.52 -31.13
CA GLY A 46 21.85 6.74 -30.30
C GLY A 46 21.02 7.92 -30.77
N CYS A 47 21.66 9.00 -31.23
CA CYS A 47 20.95 10.16 -31.78
C CYS A 47 20.11 9.79 -33.01
N ARG A 48 20.58 8.88 -33.88
CA ARG A 48 19.84 8.35 -35.04
C ARG A 48 18.49 7.73 -34.67
N SER A 49 18.36 7.22 -33.44
CA SER A 49 17.14 6.56 -32.97
C SER A 49 16.00 7.56 -32.69
N CYS A 50 16.33 8.85 -32.52
CA CYS A 50 15.35 9.89 -32.17
C CYS A 50 15.34 11.07 -33.13
N HIS A 51 16.48 11.39 -33.75
CA HIS A 51 16.72 12.58 -34.55
C HIS A 51 16.99 12.25 -36.01
N VAL A 52 16.59 13.16 -36.90
CA VAL A 52 17.06 13.17 -38.29
C VAL A 52 18.56 13.45 -38.27
N ILE A 53 19.33 12.74 -39.09
CA ILE A 53 20.77 12.97 -39.22
C ILE A 53 21.04 13.81 -40.47
N SER A 54 21.85 14.85 -40.32
CA SER A 54 22.31 15.69 -41.43
C SER A 54 23.23 14.91 -42.37
N LYS A 55 23.51 15.47 -43.55
CA LYS A 55 24.42 14.84 -44.52
C LYS A 55 25.84 14.66 -43.94
N GLU A 56 26.22 15.50 -42.98
CA GLU A 56 27.51 15.49 -42.28
C GLU A 56 27.52 14.51 -41.09
N GLY A 57 26.47 13.70 -40.91
CA GLY A 57 26.39 12.69 -39.85
C GLY A 57 26.06 13.24 -38.46
N ARG A 58 25.66 14.52 -38.35
CA ARG A 58 25.29 15.17 -37.08
C ARG A 58 23.79 15.09 -36.83
N ALA A 59 23.39 14.99 -35.56
CA ALA A 59 21.97 14.99 -35.20
C ALA A 59 21.35 16.38 -35.41
N ASP A 60 20.27 16.44 -36.18
CA ASP A 60 19.43 17.61 -36.34
C ASP A 60 18.48 17.74 -35.13
N LYS A 61 18.05 18.96 -34.81
CA LYS A 61 17.02 19.19 -33.78
C LYS A 61 15.68 18.54 -34.15
N ARG A 62 15.44 18.30 -35.44
CA ARG A 62 14.25 17.61 -35.95
C ARG A 62 14.25 16.14 -35.54
N LEU A 63 13.12 15.69 -35.02
CA LEU A 63 12.88 14.30 -34.67
C LEU A 63 12.55 13.47 -35.91
N ILE A 64 12.82 12.16 -35.86
CA ILE A 64 12.39 11.21 -36.92
C ILE A 64 10.87 11.12 -37.06
N SER A 65 10.13 11.57 -36.05
CA SER A 65 8.68 11.75 -36.09
C SER A 65 8.29 13.05 -35.39
N PRO A 66 7.33 13.83 -35.92
CA PRO A 66 6.84 15.03 -35.25
C PRO A 66 6.10 14.74 -33.92
N ASP A 67 5.69 13.48 -33.71
CA ASP A 67 5.11 13.03 -32.44
C ASP A 67 6.18 12.33 -31.61
N ILE A 68 6.68 13.02 -30.59
CA ILE A 68 7.70 12.47 -29.67
C ILE A 68 7.27 11.15 -29.02
N ASN A 69 5.96 10.94 -28.79
CA ASN A 69 5.50 9.68 -28.23
C ASN A 69 5.65 8.53 -29.23
N LYS A 70 5.49 8.78 -30.54
CA LYS A 70 5.76 7.75 -31.56
C LYS A 70 7.24 7.37 -31.56
N VAL A 71 8.13 8.34 -31.46
CA VAL A 71 9.58 8.10 -31.36
C VAL A 71 9.88 7.17 -30.18
N CYS A 72 9.40 7.49 -28.98
CA CYS A 72 9.63 6.66 -27.79
C CYS A 72 8.95 5.29 -27.88
N ASN A 73 7.71 5.22 -28.38
CA ASN A 73 6.94 3.99 -28.46
C ASN A 73 7.52 2.95 -29.42
N ASN A 74 8.36 3.36 -30.38
CA ASN A 74 9.07 2.44 -31.25
C ASN A 74 10.03 1.52 -30.47
N CYS A 75 10.51 1.96 -29.30
CA CYS A 75 11.39 1.17 -28.44
C CYS A 75 10.69 0.66 -27.17
N HIS A 76 9.75 1.42 -26.60
CA HIS A 76 9.14 1.14 -25.29
C HIS A 76 7.77 0.45 -25.36
N GLY A 77 7.16 0.32 -26.55
CA GLY A 77 5.87 -0.31 -26.78
C GLY A 77 4.67 0.54 -26.33
N LYS A 78 3.58 0.52 -27.11
CA LYS A 78 2.31 1.14 -26.70
C LYS A 78 1.64 0.28 -25.61
N GLY A 79 1.54 0.79 -24.38
CA GLY A 79 0.73 0.15 -23.33
C GLY A 79 1.49 -0.71 -22.32
N GLN A 80 2.82 -0.73 -22.32
CA GLN A 80 3.52 -1.12 -21.09
C GLN A 80 3.20 -0.08 -20.04
N GLY A 81 2.61 -0.48 -18.91
CA GLY A 81 2.12 0.42 -17.86
C GLY A 81 3.18 1.46 -17.50
N HIS A 82 3.03 2.67 -18.04
CA HIS A 82 3.92 3.78 -17.73
C HIS A 82 3.79 4.03 -16.23
N PHE A 83 4.89 4.37 -15.55
CA PHE A 83 5.01 4.51 -14.09
C PHE A 83 4.09 5.58 -13.45
N VAL A 84 3.11 6.09 -14.20
CA VAL A 84 2.04 6.98 -13.73
C VAL A 84 0.96 6.23 -12.94
N ASP A 85 0.89 4.89 -13.02
CA ASP A 85 -0.01 4.09 -12.21
C ASP A 85 0.71 3.58 -10.94
N PRO A 86 0.75 4.36 -9.83
CA PRO A 86 -0.29 5.25 -9.33
C PRO A 86 0.32 6.54 -8.76
N PHE A 87 0.29 7.62 -9.53
CA PHE A 87 0.45 8.93 -8.94
C PHE A 87 -0.63 9.10 -7.85
N PRO A 88 -0.35 9.78 -6.71
CA PRO A 88 -1.41 10.19 -5.78
C PRO A 88 -2.47 11.09 -6.42
N TYR A 89 -2.21 11.54 -7.66
CA TYR A 89 -3.08 12.35 -8.46
C TYR A 89 -3.68 11.52 -9.58
N ASP A 90 -4.95 11.78 -9.89
CA ASP A 90 -5.47 11.41 -11.19
C ASP A 90 -4.69 12.16 -12.30
N ARG A 91 -4.96 11.82 -13.56
CA ARG A 91 -4.29 12.45 -14.71
C ARG A 91 -4.36 13.99 -14.67
N LYS A 92 -5.46 14.56 -14.16
CA LYS A 92 -5.66 16.01 -14.09
C LYS A 92 -4.80 16.64 -12.99
N GLY A 93 -4.77 16.05 -11.81
CA GLY A 93 -3.95 16.52 -10.68
C GLY A 93 -2.47 16.41 -10.99
N LEU A 94 -2.02 15.38 -11.71
CA LEU A 94 -0.64 15.27 -12.18
C LEU A 94 -0.30 16.42 -13.15
N GLN A 95 -1.16 16.70 -14.12
CA GLN A 95 -0.95 17.81 -15.05
C GLN A 95 -0.90 19.16 -14.31
N ALA A 96 -1.79 19.38 -13.35
CA ALA A 96 -1.79 20.59 -12.53
C ALA A 96 -0.47 20.74 -11.78
N LYS A 97 0.02 19.65 -11.15
CA LYS A 97 1.29 19.69 -10.41
C LYS A 97 2.49 19.90 -11.33
N LEU A 98 2.51 19.29 -12.51
CA LEU A 98 3.59 19.51 -13.48
C LEU A 98 3.61 20.93 -14.04
N ARG A 99 2.45 21.57 -14.20
CA ARG A 99 2.35 23.00 -14.54
C ARG A 99 2.90 23.88 -13.44
N GLU A 100 2.55 23.61 -12.19
CA GLU A 100 3.09 24.33 -11.02
C GLU A 100 4.62 24.23 -10.96
N LEU A 101 5.17 23.07 -11.34
CA LEU A 101 6.61 22.83 -11.41
C LEU A 101 7.28 23.37 -12.68
N GLY A 102 6.53 24.05 -13.55
CA GLY A 102 7.04 24.59 -14.82
C GLY A 102 7.46 23.53 -15.85
N GLN A 103 7.08 22.27 -15.65
CA GLN A 103 7.43 21.15 -16.55
C GLN A 103 6.40 20.92 -17.66
N LEU A 104 5.24 21.58 -17.56
CA LEU A 104 4.17 21.47 -18.56
C LEU A 104 3.56 22.84 -18.82
N GLY A 105 3.49 23.25 -20.08
CA GLY A 105 2.79 24.47 -20.50
C GLY A 105 1.26 24.40 -20.30
N SER A 106 0.59 25.55 -20.39
CA SER A 106 -0.86 25.66 -20.13
C SER A 106 -1.72 24.83 -21.09
N ARG A 107 -1.24 24.57 -22.31
CA ARG A 107 -1.93 23.78 -23.37
C ARG A 107 -1.21 22.48 -23.73
N GLU A 108 -0.11 22.15 -23.06
CA GLU A 108 0.70 21.00 -23.42
C GLU A 108 0.07 19.69 -22.94
N LYS A 109 0.12 18.68 -23.81
CA LYS A 109 -0.26 17.31 -23.46
C LYS A 109 0.93 16.62 -22.81
N LEU A 110 0.65 15.77 -21.82
CA LEU A 110 1.68 14.89 -21.25
C LEU A 110 2.27 14.02 -22.36
N ASN A 111 3.59 14.03 -22.43
CA ASN A 111 4.38 13.19 -23.32
C ASN A 111 5.62 12.71 -22.55
N CYS A 112 6.42 11.83 -23.15
CA CYS A 112 7.57 11.24 -22.49
C CYS A 112 8.59 12.30 -21.99
N VAL A 113 8.81 13.38 -22.75
CA VAL A 113 9.88 14.35 -22.44
C VAL A 113 9.53 15.36 -21.36
N VAL A 114 8.24 15.48 -21.01
CA VAL A 114 7.79 16.26 -19.82
C VAL A 114 8.35 15.67 -18.53
N CYS A 115 8.49 14.35 -18.48
CA CYS A 115 8.99 13.63 -17.32
C CYS A 115 10.44 13.19 -17.46
N HIS A 116 10.91 12.98 -18.69
CA HIS A 116 12.21 12.39 -18.98
C HIS A 116 13.09 13.31 -19.82
N ASP A 117 14.29 13.63 -19.33
CA ASP A 117 15.31 14.36 -20.08
C ASP A 117 16.51 13.45 -20.37
N LYS A 118 16.62 13.05 -21.64
CA LYS A 118 17.73 12.22 -22.15
C LYS A 118 18.97 13.03 -22.51
N HIS A 119 18.86 14.36 -22.62
CA HIS A 119 19.98 15.24 -22.92
C HIS A 119 20.67 15.74 -21.66
N ALA A 120 19.98 15.72 -20.52
CA ALA A 120 20.63 15.91 -19.23
C ALA A 120 21.70 14.84 -19.01
N GLU A 121 22.85 15.26 -18.47
CA GLU A 121 23.75 14.33 -17.78
C GLU A 121 22.92 13.48 -16.83
N VAL A 122 23.17 12.16 -16.78
CA VAL A 122 22.33 11.21 -16.04
C VAL A 122 22.42 11.47 -14.54
N LYS A 123 21.64 12.45 -14.07
CA LYS A 123 21.55 12.86 -12.66
C LYS A 123 20.54 12.00 -11.91
N ASN A 124 19.41 11.70 -12.54
CA ASN A 124 18.31 10.95 -11.92
C ASN A 124 18.06 9.58 -12.55
N PRO A 125 17.62 8.57 -11.76
CA PRO A 125 17.18 7.29 -12.29
C PRO A 125 16.12 7.45 -13.38
N PHE A 126 16.21 6.61 -14.42
CA PHE A 126 15.29 6.62 -15.56
C PHE A 126 15.22 7.98 -16.29
N TYR A 127 16.25 8.81 -16.17
CA TYR A 127 16.36 10.10 -16.85
C TYR A 127 15.25 11.07 -16.46
N LEU A 128 14.72 10.98 -15.23
CA LEU A 128 13.69 11.90 -14.77
C LEU A 128 14.23 13.34 -14.66
N VAL A 129 13.45 14.33 -15.09
CA VAL A 129 13.76 15.74 -14.82
C VAL A 129 13.72 16.01 -13.31
N ASP A 130 14.57 16.93 -12.82
CA ASP A 130 14.77 17.18 -11.37
C ASP A 130 13.45 17.49 -10.64
N ALA A 131 12.59 18.32 -11.24
CA ALA A 131 11.32 18.67 -10.64
C ALA A 131 10.38 17.45 -10.46
N VAL A 132 10.36 16.55 -11.45
CA VAL A 132 9.55 15.33 -11.41
C VAL A 132 10.14 14.34 -10.41
N TYR A 133 11.47 14.15 -10.42
CA TYR A 133 12.16 13.32 -9.45
C TYR A 133 11.94 13.79 -8.00
N GLY A 134 12.00 15.10 -7.77
CA GLY A 134 11.71 15.74 -6.49
C GLY A 134 10.26 15.51 -6.06
N LEU A 135 9.30 15.70 -6.97
CA LEU A 135 7.89 15.41 -6.72
C LEU A 135 7.70 13.95 -6.27
N TYR A 136 8.18 12.98 -7.06
CA TYR A 136 8.07 11.56 -6.72
C TYR A 136 8.75 11.22 -5.39
N SER A 137 9.93 11.80 -5.13
CA SER A 137 10.68 11.57 -3.89
C SER A 137 9.97 12.12 -2.65
N ALA A 138 9.12 13.13 -2.81
CA ALA A 138 8.35 13.74 -1.74
C ALA A 138 7.00 13.06 -1.48
N VAL A 139 6.48 12.25 -2.42
CA VAL A 139 5.17 11.61 -2.23
C VAL A 139 5.24 10.44 -1.25
N LYS A 140 4.70 10.65 -0.04
CA LYS A 140 4.55 9.59 0.99
C LYS A 140 3.44 8.56 0.70
N ARG A 141 2.54 8.87 -0.24
CA ARG A 141 1.34 8.06 -0.58
C ARG A 141 1.56 7.00 -1.67
N ILE A 142 2.71 6.99 -2.34
CA ILE A 142 3.00 5.96 -3.34
C ILE A 142 3.62 4.77 -2.63
N ASN A 143 2.99 3.60 -2.74
CA ASN A 143 3.57 2.36 -2.24
C ASN A 143 4.79 1.98 -3.10
N PRO A 144 6.03 2.09 -2.59
CA PRO A 144 7.23 1.82 -3.36
C PRO A 144 7.55 0.32 -3.44
N HIS A 145 6.88 -0.50 -2.61
CA HIS A 145 7.21 -1.91 -2.46
C HIS A 145 6.93 -2.70 -3.73
N TRP A 146 7.87 -3.58 -4.05
CA TRP A 146 7.81 -4.42 -5.24
C TRP A 146 7.74 -3.66 -6.57
N ARG A 147 8.33 -2.46 -6.67
CA ARG A 147 8.37 -1.68 -7.92
C ARG A 147 9.79 -1.27 -8.31
N GLU A 148 10.25 -1.69 -9.49
CA GLU A 148 11.62 -1.39 -9.98
C GLU A 148 11.86 0.11 -10.18
N GLY A 149 10.82 0.88 -10.49
CA GLY A 149 10.89 2.32 -10.70
C GLY A 149 11.11 3.14 -9.43
N TYR A 150 10.85 2.59 -8.25
CA TYR A 150 10.72 3.35 -6.99
C TYR A 150 11.85 3.09 -6.00
N CYS A 151 12.99 2.57 -6.46
CA CYS A 151 14.18 2.39 -5.61
C CYS A 151 14.57 3.69 -4.91
N PHE A 152 14.37 4.84 -5.57
CA PHE A 152 14.65 6.17 -5.01
C PHE A 152 13.79 6.53 -3.79
N ALA A 153 12.70 5.81 -3.53
CA ALA A 153 11.90 6.05 -2.32
C ALA A 153 12.74 5.75 -1.07
N CYS A 154 13.52 4.67 -1.12
CA CYS A 154 14.36 4.20 -0.01
C CYS A 154 15.84 4.54 -0.21
N HIS A 155 16.34 4.60 -1.45
CA HIS A 155 17.75 4.78 -1.77
C HIS A 155 18.06 6.19 -2.30
N LYS A 156 19.24 6.73 -1.95
CA LYS A 156 19.79 7.99 -2.47
C LYS A 156 20.33 7.83 -3.90
N THR A 157 20.84 6.66 -4.24
CA THR A 157 21.35 6.32 -5.57
C THR A 157 20.82 4.97 -6.02
N SER A 158 20.88 4.68 -7.32
CA SER A 158 20.46 3.37 -7.85
C SER A 158 21.21 2.26 -7.11
N PRO A 159 20.51 1.27 -6.52
CA PRO A 159 21.12 0.20 -5.76
C PRO A 159 21.80 -0.81 -6.70
N LYS A 160 22.85 -0.39 -7.40
CA LYS A 160 23.81 -1.33 -8.00
C LYS A 160 24.64 -1.92 -6.85
N ARG A 161 24.04 -2.89 -6.15
CA ARG A 161 24.69 -3.88 -5.25
C ARG A 161 25.16 -3.45 -3.84
N SER A 162 24.76 -2.29 -3.29
CA SER A 162 25.11 -1.96 -1.90
C SER A 162 23.92 -1.46 -1.09
N ALA A 163 23.72 -2.08 0.08
CA ALA A 163 22.77 -1.62 1.10
C ALA A 163 23.14 -0.21 1.65
N LYS A 164 24.38 0.27 1.45
CA LYS A 164 24.81 1.60 1.92
C LYS A 164 24.20 2.76 1.13
N SER A 165 23.39 2.50 0.10
CA SER A 165 22.73 3.56 -0.66
C SER A 165 21.39 4.01 -0.08
N PHE A 166 20.95 3.50 1.08
CA PHE A 166 19.72 3.98 1.71
C PHE A 166 19.79 5.49 2.04
N LYS A 167 18.63 6.15 2.02
CA LYS A 167 18.46 7.54 2.48
C LYS A 167 18.79 7.64 3.98
N TYR A 168 18.87 8.87 4.47
CA TYR A 168 19.09 9.17 5.90
C TYR A 168 20.35 8.49 6.46
N GLN A 169 21.42 8.45 5.67
CA GLN A 169 22.70 7.84 6.04
C GLN A 169 22.59 6.35 6.43
N GLY A 170 21.56 5.66 5.94
CA GLY A 170 21.33 4.24 6.27
C GLY A 170 20.45 3.99 7.48
N ASP A 171 19.90 5.02 8.12
CA ASP A 171 18.93 4.88 9.20
C ASP A 171 17.61 4.29 8.66
N LEU A 172 17.50 2.97 8.73
CA LEU A 172 16.37 2.22 8.18
C LEU A 172 15.05 2.56 8.88
N VAL A 173 15.09 2.90 10.17
CA VAL A 173 13.90 3.33 10.91
C VAL A 173 13.39 4.64 10.31
N LYS A 174 14.26 5.63 10.09
CA LYS A 174 13.87 6.87 9.39
C LYS A 174 13.43 6.65 7.96
N VAL A 175 14.08 5.75 7.21
CA VAL A 175 13.67 5.39 5.84
C VAL A 175 12.23 4.86 5.84
N CYS A 176 11.92 3.91 6.72
CA CYS A 176 10.60 3.30 6.82
C CYS A 176 9.56 4.30 7.34
N ASN A 177 9.87 5.01 8.43
CA ASN A 177 8.96 5.94 9.10
C ASN A 177 8.70 7.23 8.30
N ASN A 178 9.48 7.49 7.24
CA ASN A 178 9.11 8.53 6.27
C ASN A 178 7.70 8.30 5.69
N CYS A 179 7.25 7.04 5.61
CA CYS A 179 5.88 6.66 5.22
C CYS A 179 5.11 5.90 6.30
N HIS A 180 5.79 5.15 7.17
CA HIS A 180 5.17 4.24 8.16
C HIS A 180 5.13 4.78 9.59
N GLY A 181 5.26 6.10 9.80
CA GLY A 181 5.39 6.69 11.14
C GLY A 181 4.31 6.33 12.16
N THR A 182 3.11 5.96 11.73
CA THR A 182 2.04 5.44 12.62
C THR A 182 2.29 4.00 13.08
N ILE A 183 2.95 3.18 12.27
CA ILE A 183 3.24 1.76 12.59
C ILE A 183 4.28 1.65 13.72
N SER A 184 5.18 2.62 13.84
CA SER A 184 6.16 2.69 14.92
C SER A 184 5.60 3.16 16.27
N ILE A 185 4.37 3.69 16.29
CA ILE A 185 3.70 4.08 17.55
C ILE A 185 3.18 2.83 18.27
N ASP A 186 2.97 1.73 17.53
CA ASP A 186 2.53 0.44 18.05
C ASP A 186 3.70 -0.36 18.62
N SER A 187 4.46 0.21 19.55
CA SER A 187 5.67 -0.40 20.16
C SER A 187 5.43 -1.82 20.68
N TYR A 188 4.19 -2.15 21.06
CA TYR A 188 3.81 -3.49 21.48
C TYR A 188 3.79 -4.53 20.33
N ILE A 189 3.21 -4.20 19.16
CA ILE A 189 3.08 -5.14 18.03
C ILE A 189 4.29 -5.03 17.08
N HIS A 190 4.91 -3.86 17.04
CA HIS A 190 6.11 -3.55 16.28
C HIS A 190 7.15 -2.97 17.24
N ALA A 191 7.87 -3.88 17.91
CA ALA A 191 8.90 -3.59 18.91
C ALA A 191 10.15 -2.84 18.38
N VAL A 192 10.03 -2.03 17.34
CA VAL A 192 11.11 -1.26 16.75
C VAL A 192 11.73 -0.35 17.80
N GLY A 193 13.05 -0.44 17.99
CA GLY A 193 13.78 0.29 19.01
C GLY A 193 13.79 -0.37 20.39
N MET A 194 13.17 -1.55 20.56
CA MET A 194 13.25 -2.31 21.82
C MET A 194 14.44 -3.26 21.83
N THR A 195 15.06 -3.39 22.99
CA THR A 195 16.09 -4.41 23.23
C THR A 195 15.39 -5.73 23.58
N PRO A 196 15.59 -6.81 22.80
CA PRO A 196 15.04 -8.12 23.15
C PRO A 196 15.68 -8.65 24.44
N SER A 197 14.87 -9.31 25.28
CA SER A 197 15.38 -10.03 26.46
C SER A 197 16.30 -11.18 26.05
N ASP A 198 17.10 -11.68 26.98
CA ASP A 198 18.04 -12.78 26.72
C ASP A 198 17.31 -14.06 26.27
N THR A 199 16.16 -14.35 26.87
CA THR A 199 15.29 -15.48 26.47
C THR A 199 14.81 -15.35 25.03
N VAL A 200 14.40 -14.15 24.62
CA VAL A 200 13.97 -13.88 23.23
C VAL A 200 15.16 -13.96 22.28
N ARG A 201 16.33 -13.42 22.66
CA ARG A 201 17.57 -13.50 21.88
C ARG A 201 18.05 -14.92 21.65
N ALA A 202 18.00 -15.77 22.67
CA ALA A 202 18.43 -17.16 22.56
C ALA A 202 17.61 -17.98 21.55
N ARG A 203 16.35 -17.59 21.31
CA ARG A 203 15.44 -18.25 20.36
C ARG A 203 15.45 -17.62 18.97
N MET A 204 15.90 -16.38 18.87
CA MET A 204 15.86 -15.59 17.65
C MET A 204 16.64 -16.29 16.53
N PRO A 205 16.04 -16.52 15.34
CA PRO A 205 16.76 -17.13 14.23
C PRO A 205 17.94 -16.26 13.81
N MET A 206 19.04 -16.89 13.38
CA MET A 206 20.26 -16.17 12.99
C MET A 206 20.04 -15.13 11.89
N ASP A 207 19.05 -15.31 11.02
CA ASP A 207 18.78 -14.35 9.97
C ASP A 207 18.00 -13.11 10.46
N PHE A 208 17.40 -13.13 11.66
CA PHE A 208 16.67 -12.02 12.26
C PHE A 208 17.63 -11.03 12.90
N ASN A 209 18.35 -10.29 12.06
CA ASN A 209 19.37 -9.36 12.52
C ASN A 209 18.77 -8.20 13.31
N LEU A 210 19.36 -7.93 14.48
CA LEU A 210 19.16 -6.71 15.24
C LEU A 210 19.90 -5.54 14.56
N SER A 211 19.57 -4.32 14.95
CA SER A 211 20.37 -3.14 14.62
C SER A 211 21.76 -3.22 15.27
N ASP A 212 22.67 -2.35 14.83
CA ASP A 212 24.04 -2.30 15.35
C ASP A 212 24.10 -2.02 16.87
N ASP A 213 23.09 -1.35 17.42
CA ASP A 213 22.92 -1.11 18.87
C ASP A 213 22.12 -2.21 19.60
N GLY A 214 21.90 -3.36 18.95
CA GLY A 214 21.30 -4.54 19.56
C GLY A 214 19.78 -4.47 19.76
N LYS A 215 19.08 -3.62 19.02
CA LYS A 215 17.63 -3.44 19.11
C LYS A 215 16.89 -4.08 17.95
N ILE A 216 15.60 -4.36 18.15
CA ILE A 216 14.71 -4.77 17.07
C ILE A 216 14.55 -3.59 16.10
N SER A 217 14.64 -3.88 14.81
CA SER A 217 14.42 -2.91 13.72
C SER A 217 13.37 -3.44 12.75
N CYS A 218 12.94 -2.60 11.80
CA CYS A 218 12.06 -3.05 10.72
C CYS A 218 12.67 -4.27 10.00
N THR A 219 13.99 -4.28 9.79
CA THR A 219 14.69 -5.34 9.05
C THR A 219 14.96 -6.63 9.80
N THR A 220 14.70 -6.64 11.11
CA THR A 220 14.68 -7.87 11.90
C THR A 220 13.61 -8.80 11.36
N CYS A 221 12.39 -8.29 11.19
CA CYS A 221 11.24 -9.05 10.70
C CYS A 221 11.08 -9.00 9.18
N HIS A 222 11.57 -7.96 8.52
CA HIS A 222 11.38 -7.73 7.08
C HIS A 222 12.68 -7.85 6.28
N ASN A 223 12.66 -8.64 5.20
CA ASN A 223 13.80 -8.74 4.28
C ASN A 223 13.59 -7.88 3.03
N LEU A 224 14.15 -6.66 3.07
CA LEU A 224 14.03 -5.69 1.97
C LEU A 224 14.63 -6.18 0.65
N SER A 225 15.56 -7.14 0.66
CA SER A 225 16.13 -7.67 -0.58
C SER A 225 15.08 -8.37 -1.45
N TYR A 226 14.03 -8.93 -0.85
CA TYR A 226 12.98 -9.65 -1.58
C TYR A 226 12.27 -8.74 -2.59
N GLN A 227 12.04 -7.48 -2.25
CA GLN A 227 11.37 -6.51 -3.12
C GLN A 227 12.30 -5.84 -4.14
N CYS A 228 13.62 -5.88 -3.90
CA CYS A 228 14.63 -5.22 -4.73
C CYS A 228 15.16 -6.14 -5.84
N LEU A 229 15.39 -7.42 -5.54
CA LEU A 229 16.11 -8.33 -6.43
C LEU A 229 15.16 -8.99 -7.43
N LYS A 230 15.51 -8.95 -8.72
CA LYS A 230 14.70 -9.58 -9.80
C LYS A 230 14.42 -11.07 -9.55
N LYS A 231 15.41 -11.81 -9.03
CA LYS A 231 15.26 -13.24 -8.70
C LYS A 231 14.21 -13.52 -7.62
N GLU A 232 13.98 -12.56 -6.72
CA GLU A 232 13.02 -12.70 -5.61
C GLU A 232 11.59 -12.28 -5.99
N ARG A 233 11.36 -11.80 -7.23
CA ARG A 233 10.06 -11.28 -7.69
C ARG A 233 8.90 -12.27 -7.54
N HIS A 234 9.19 -13.57 -7.56
CA HIS A 234 8.19 -14.63 -7.33
C HIS A 234 7.52 -14.50 -5.94
N ARG A 235 8.25 -14.02 -4.93
CA ARG A 235 7.74 -13.83 -3.57
C ARG A 235 6.64 -12.77 -3.47
N LYS A 236 6.53 -11.85 -4.44
CA LYS A 236 5.47 -10.81 -4.45
C LYS A 236 4.06 -11.40 -4.25
N ARG A 237 3.81 -12.63 -4.72
CA ARG A 237 2.49 -13.27 -4.57
C ARG A 237 2.33 -14.04 -3.25
N GLN A 238 3.42 -14.60 -2.74
CA GLN A 238 3.43 -15.51 -1.59
C GLN A 238 3.70 -14.80 -0.26
N ASP A 239 4.55 -13.77 -0.29
CA ASP A 239 5.04 -13.01 0.86
C ASP A 239 5.05 -11.52 0.51
N LYS A 240 3.85 -10.95 0.36
CA LYS A 240 3.62 -9.55 -0.04
C LYS A 240 4.28 -8.55 0.91
N LEU A 241 4.41 -8.93 2.18
CA LEU A 241 4.98 -8.11 3.26
C LEU A 241 6.46 -8.40 3.48
N PHE A 242 7.09 -9.20 2.61
CA PHE A 242 8.52 -9.48 2.62
C PHE A 242 9.03 -9.91 4.02
N PHE A 243 8.25 -10.75 4.71
CA PHE A 243 8.62 -11.28 6.02
C PHE A 243 9.80 -12.24 5.91
N ARG A 244 10.76 -12.07 6.79
CA ARG A 244 11.93 -12.93 6.87
C ARG A 244 11.53 -14.36 7.25
N GLY A 245 12.05 -15.35 6.51
CA GLY A 245 11.68 -16.75 6.67
C GLY A 245 10.27 -17.12 6.17
N GLY A 246 9.55 -16.17 5.55
CA GLY A 246 8.24 -16.43 4.96
C GLY A 246 8.28 -17.29 3.69
N PRO A 247 7.10 -17.71 3.17
CA PRO A 247 5.77 -17.25 3.59
C PRO A 247 5.27 -17.91 4.88
N TYR A 248 4.43 -17.19 5.62
CA TYR A 248 3.76 -17.69 6.83
C TYR A 248 2.26 -17.86 6.57
N ALA A 249 1.64 -18.84 7.22
CA ALA A 249 0.19 -19.03 7.13
C ALA A 249 -0.54 -17.88 7.83
N ASN A 250 -0.08 -17.52 9.03
CA ASN A 250 -0.54 -16.37 9.80
C ASN A 250 0.60 -15.41 10.12
N ARG A 251 0.27 -14.13 10.27
CA ARG A 251 1.25 -13.10 10.66
C ARG A 251 1.90 -13.41 12.02
N THR A 252 1.16 -13.99 12.96
CA THR A 252 1.63 -14.37 14.29
C THR A 252 2.66 -15.51 14.26
N ASP A 253 2.69 -16.34 13.20
CA ASP A 253 3.69 -17.41 13.07
C ASP A 253 5.13 -16.86 12.98
N LEU A 254 5.27 -15.61 12.51
CA LEU A 254 6.53 -14.88 12.54
C LEU A 254 6.97 -14.58 13.98
N CYS A 255 6.04 -14.18 14.84
CA CYS A 255 6.32 -13.82 16.24
C CYS A 255 6.85 -15.05 17.01
N TYR A 256 6.30 -16.24 16.73
CA TYR A 256 6.71 -17.50 17.36
C TYR A 256 8.11 -17.97 16.97
N LYS A 257 8.79 -17.26 16.05
CA LYS A 257 10.23 -17.47 15.81
C LYS A 257 11.07 -17.05 16.99
N CYS A 258 10.61 -16.09 17.79
CA CYS A 258 11.32 -15.63 18.98
C CYS A 258 10.52 -15.84 20.27
N HIS A 259 9.19 -15.90 20.19
CA HIS A 259 8.31 -16.10 21.34
C HIS A 259 7.86 -17.58 21.46
N ILE A 260 7.57 -18.02 22.69
CA ILE A 260 6.97 -19.34 22.96
C ILE A 260 5.48 -19.22 22.69
N LYS A 261 4.94 -20.03 21.77
CA LYS A 261 3.54 -19.92 21.34
C LYS A 261 2.56 -20.08 22.50
N GLU A 262 2.86 -21.00 23.41
CA GLU A 262 2.04 -21.34 24.57
C GLU A 262 2.06 -20.24 25.64
N GLN A 263 3.09 -19.40 25.66
CA GLN A 263 3.24 -18.27 26.59
C GLN A 263 2.96 -16.92 25.93
N TYR A 264 2.82 -16.91 24.61
CA TYR A 264 2.49 -15.73 23.84
C TYR A 264 0.96 -15.63 23.78
N GLU A 265 0.39 -15.32 24.94
CA GLU A 265 -0.99 -14.89 25.01
C GLU A 265 -1.15 -13.66 24.14
N THR A 266 -2.17 -13.70 23.28
CA THR A 266 -2.49 -12.52 22.48
C THR A 266 -3.03 -11.53 23.48
N LEU A 267 -2.29 -10.49 23.80
CA LEU A 267 -2.84 -9.44 24.66
C LEU A 267 -4.08 -8.91 23.96
N ASN A 268 -5.21 -9.15 24.60
CA ASN A 268 -6.49 -8.68 24.17
C ASN A 268 -6.73 -7.38 24.92
N PRO A 269 -6.68 -6.22 24.26
CA PRO A 269 -6.92 -4.93 24.93
C PRO A 269 -8.35 -4.79 25.47
N HIS A 270 -9.21 -5.79 25.21
CA HIS A 270 -10.57 -5.87 25.73
C HIS A 270 -10.70 -6.71 27.01
N ASP A 271 -9.61 -7.32 27.50
CA ASP A 271 -9.53 -8.01 28.79
C ASP A 271 -8.90 -7.03 29.78
N GLN A 272 -9.74 -6.12 30.26
CA GLN A 272 -9.36 -4.90 30.98
C GLN A 272 -9.46 -5.05 32.49
N ILE A 273 -10.15 -6.08 32.97
CA ILE A 273 -10.31 -6.41 34.38
C ILE A 273 -9.56 -7.72 34.65
N SER A 274 -8.79 -7.75 35.72
CA SER A 274 -8.08 -8.94 36.22
C SER A 274 -9.04 -9.94 36.87
N ASP A 275 -8.55 -11.15 37.14
CA ASP A 275 -9.33 -12.17 37.86
C ASP A 275 -9.71 -11.71 39.29
N GLU A 276 -8.92 -10.80 39.87
CA GLU A 276 -9.19 -10.16 41.17
C GLU A 276 -10.22 -9.02 41.10
N GLY A 277 -10.66 -8.62 39.90
CA GLY A 277 -11.63 -7.56 39.68
C GLY A 277 -11.04 -6.15 39.56
N GLU A 278 -9.71 -6.02 39.55
CA GLU A 278 -9.01 -4.75 39.40
C GLU A 278 -8.73 -4.44 37.92
N LEU A 279 -8.66 -3.15 37.56
CA LEU A 279 -8.30 -2.75 36.20
C LEU A 279 -6.84 -3.11 35.90
N ASN A 280 -6.59 -3.67 34.71
CA ASN A 280 -5.26 -4.01 34.24
C ASN A 280 -4.49 -2.73 33.85
N ASP A 281 -3.46 -2.39 34.62
CA ASP A 281 -2.62 -1.21 34.36
C ASP A 281 -2.03 -1.22 32.94
N GLY A 282 -2.03 -0.06 32.27
CA GLY A 282 -1.49 0.12 30.92
C GLY A 282 -2.34 -0.45 29.77
N ILE A 283 -3.38 -1.25 30.04
CA ILE A 283 -4.25 -1.80 28.97
C ILE A 283 -5.02 -0.69 28.23
N CYS A 284 -5.37 0.39 28.94
CA CYS A 284 -6.08 1.53 28.39
C CYS A 284 -5.24 2.30 27.35
N LEU A 285 -3.92 2.31 27.52
CA LEU A 285 -2.97 3.03 26.67
C LEU A 285 -2.85 2.46 25.25
N TYR A 286 -3.48 1.30 24.99
CA TYR A 286 -3.61 0.75 23.63
C TYR A 286 -4.45 1.63 22.73
N CYS A 287 -5.47 2.26 23.32
CA CYS A 287 -6.44 3.10 22.63
C CYS A 287 -6.30 4.57 23.03
N HIS A 288 -5.90 4.84 24.28
CA HIS A 288 -5.86 6.18 24.86
C HIS A 288 -4.43 6.73 24.97
N GLU A 289 -4.27 8.04 24.79
CA GLU A 289 -2.95 8.69 24.94
C GLU A 289 -2.46 8.71 26.40
N GLU A 290 -3.41 8.72 27.33
CA GLU A 290 -3.21 8.71 28.77
C GLU A 290 -4.29 7.81 29.40
N GLU A 291 -4.04 7.25 30.57
CA GLU A 291 -5.01 6.38 31.25
C GLU A 291 -6.23 7.19 31.69
N PRO A 292 -7.43 6.91 31.15
CA PRO A 292 -8.64 7.58 31.60
C PRO A 292 -9.01 7.12 33.02
N ASP A 293 -9.65 7.99 33.78
CA ASP A 293 -10.34 7.62 35.01
C ASP A 293 -11.81 7.29 34.67
N PRO A 294 -12.21 6.01 34.56
CA PRO A 294 -13.55 5.64 34.16
C PRO A 294 -14.65 6.08 35.16
N GLN A 295 -14.26 6.52 36.37
CA GLN A 295 -15.19 7.07 37.36
C GLN A 295 -15.42 8.57 37.17
N LYS A 296 -14.46 9.29 36.57
CA LYS A 296 -14.53 10.74 36.37
C LYS A 296 -14.81 11.13 34.93
N ASP A 297 -14.18 10.46 33.98
CA ASP A 297 -14.23 10.79 32.56
C ASP A 297 -15.52 10.27 31.91
N LYS A 298 -16.45 11.19 31.67
CA LYS A 298 -17.78 10.91 31.15
C LYS A 298 -17.80 11.13 29.65
N GLY A 299 -17.59 10.05 28.92
CA GLY A 299 -17.84 9.96 27.49
C GLY A 299 -16.66 10.37 26.62
N ILE A 300 -16.84 10.17 25.31
CA ILE A 300 -15.74 10.15 24.33
C ILE A 300 -15.01 11.48 24.15
N THR A 301 -15.63 12.61 24.50
CA THR A 301 -15.03 13.94 24.35
C THR A 301 -14.12 14.34 25.51
N GLN A 302 -14.07 13.54 26.58
CA GLN A 302 -13.29 13.82 27.79
C GLN A 302 -11.99 13.00 27.86
N VAL A 303 -11.76 12.14 26.86
CA VAL A 303 -10.58 11.26 26.79
C VAL A 303 -9.82 11.54 25.50
N LYS A 304 -8.52 11.26 25.52
CA LYS A 304 -7.64 11.39 24.34
C LYS A 304 -7.34 10.01 23.76
N PHE A 305 -7.11 9.96 22.45
CA PHE A 305 -6.88 8.72 21.72
C PHE A 305 -5.57 8.76 20.97
N VAL A 306 -4.87 7.62 20.90
CA VAL A 306 -3.55 7.52 20.24
C VAL A 306 -3.60 7.73 18.71
N MET A 307 -4.80 7.84 18.14
CA MET A 307 -5.03 8.04 16.70
C MET A 307 -5.95 9.24 16.47
N GLU A 308 -5.67 10.00 15.41
CA GLU A 308 -6.52 11.11 14.98
C GLU A 308 -7.88 10.65 14.41
N GLU A 309 -7.89 9.60 13.56
CA GLU A 309 -9.12 8.97 13.08
C GLU A 309 -9.44 7.71 13.92
N LEU A 310 -10.56 7.73 14.66
CA LEU A 310 -10.87 6.71 15.66
C LEU A 310 -11.18 5.34 15.05
N LYS A 311 -11.58 5.28 13.77
CA LYS A 311 -11.71 3.99 13.07
C LYS A 311 -10.38 3.23 13.03
N ASP A 312 -9.25 3.94 12.97
CA ASP A 312 -7.95 3.32 12.82
C ASP A 312 -7.47 2.67 14.12
N LEU A 313 -8.01 3.06 15.28
CA LEU A 313 -7.77 2.38 16.56
C LEU A 313 -8.10 0.90 16.46
N CYS A 314 -9.28 0.59 15.96
CA CYS A 314 -9.77 -0.78 15.87
C CYS A 314 -9.16 -1.52 14.69
N LEU A 315 -8.95 -0.83 13.56
CA LEU A 315 -8.41 -1.44 12.33
C LEU A 315 -6.94 -1.85 12.43
N ARG A 316 -6.23 -1.46 13.50
CA ARG A 316 -4.90 -1.99 13.85
C ARG A 316 -4.94 -3.50 14.13
N CYS A 317 -6.03 -3.97 14.75
CA CYS A 317 -6.21 -5.37 15.14
C CYS A 317 -7.30 -6.09 14.32
N HIS A 318 -8.36 -5.39 13.92
CA HIS A 318 -9.50 -5.94 13.20
C HIS A 318 -9.42 -5.66 11.69
N ARG A 319 -9.79 -6.64 10.85
CA ARG A 319 -9.59 -6.55 9.38
C ARG A 319 -10.83 -6.09 8.61
N GLU A 320 -11.99 -6.04 9.26
CA GLU A 320 -13.28 -5.69 8.66
C GLU A 320 -13.32 -4.21 8.24
N ARG A 321 -13.57 -3.95 6.95
CA ARG A 321 -13.78 -2.60 6.40
C ARG A 321 -15.21 -2.46 5.86
N ALA A 322 -15.83 -1.28 6.05
CA ALA A 322 -17.18 -0.90 5.63
C ALA A 322 -18.32 -1.86 6.09
N HIS A 323 -18.79 -1.72 7.34
CA HIS A 323 -19.66 -2.71 8.00
C HIS A 323 -21.04 -2.18 8.41
N PRO A 324 -22.14 -2.87 8.01
CA PRO A 324 -22.92 -3.77 8.86
C PRO A 324 -23.24 -5.09 8.14
N GLY A 325 -22.30 -6.03 8.17
CA GLY A 325 -22.50 -7.45 7.83
C GLY A 325 -21.42 -8.20 7.03
N GLY A 326 -20.55 -7.53 6.26
CA GLY A 326 -19.38 -8.13 5.59
C GLY A 326 -19.55 -8.61 4.13
N LYS A 327 -18.45 -8.47 3.35
CA LYS A 327 -18.12 -8.81 1.94
C LYS A 327 -19.11 -8.56 0.79
N TRP A 328 -20.42 -8.61 1.02
CA TRP A 328 -21.43 -8.58 -0.06
C TRP A 328 -22.23 -7.29 -0.12
N ILE A 329 -22.16 -6.45 0.92
CA ILE A 329 -22.92 -5.21 1.03
C ILE A 329 -21.94 -4.11 1.43
N ASN A 330 -21.43 -3.40 0.43
CA ASN A 330 -20.32 -2.47 0.58
C ASN A 330 -20.83 -1.05 0.92
N PHE A 331 -21.66 -0.92 1.96
CA PHE A 331 -22.07 0.39 2.47
C PHE A 331 -21.07 0.86 3.51
N ASP A 332 -20.35 1.93 3.19
CA ASP A 332 -19.46 2.58 4.14
C ASP A 332 -20.27 3.24 5.25
N HIS A 333 -20.19 2.67 6.45
CA HIS A 333 -20.82 3.21 7.65
C HIS A 333 -19.86 4.09 8.45
N LEU A 334 -18.60 4.27 8.03
CA LEU A 334 -17.63 5.13 8.72
C LEU A 334 -17.77 6.59 8.27
N VAL A 335 -19.00 7.08 8.24
CA VAL A 335 -19.41 8.36 7.66
C VAL A 335 -20.19 9.20 8.67
N THR A 336 -20.32 10.51 8.40
CA THR A 336 -21.20 11.38 9.18
C THR A 336 -22.66 11.04 8.87
N PRO A 337 -23.45 10.61 9.86
CA PRO A 337 -24.83 10.21 9.63
C PRO A 337 -25.71 11.42 9.23
N PRO A 338 -26.67 11.25 8.31
CA PRO A 338 -27.64 12.30 8.01
C PRO A 338 -28.47 12.70 9.24
N LYS A 339 -29.01 13.93 9.25
CA LYS A 339 -29.82 14.47 10.37
C LYS A 339 -30.94 13.53 10.85
N LYS A 340 -31.62 12.85 9.92
CA LYS A 340 -32.67 11.87 10.24
C LYS A 340 -32.12 10.67 11.02
N ILE A 341 -30.94 10.15 10.64
CA ILE A 341 -30.29 9.05 11.35
C ILE A 341 -29.81 9.52 12.73
N MET A 342 -29.20 10.70 12.82
CA MET A 342 -28.80 11.28 14.11
C MET A 342 -29.98 11.46 15.07
N PHE A 343 -31.15 11.83 14.57
CA PHE A 343 -32.36 11.92 15.37
C PHE A 343 -32.73 10.56 15.97
N PHE A 344 -32.73 9.49 15.17
CA PHE A 344 -33.03 8.13 15.66
C PHE A 344 -31.97 7.60 16.62
N MET A 345 -30.69 7.86 16.35
CA MET A 345 -29.61 7.52 17.27
C MET A 345 -29.87 8.14 18.65
N ARG A 346 -30.10 9.45 18.72
CA ARG A 346 -30.38 10.16 19.99
C ARG A 346 -31.67 9.69 20.65
N HIS A 347 -32.69 9.35 19.86
CA HIS A 347 -33.92 8.79 20.39
C HIS A 347 -33.66 7.41 21.02
N THR A 348 -32.93 6.54 20.34
CA THR A 348 -32.52 5.22 20.84
C THR A 348 -31.66 5.33 22.08
N GLU A 349 -30.68 6.23 22.12
CA GLU A 349 -29.84 6.47 23.30
C GLU A 349 -30.68 6.74 24.54
N LYS A 350 -31.69 7.62 24.42
CA LYS A 350 -32.62 7.95 25.51
C LYS A 350 -33.53 6.77 25.86
N MET A 351 -34.20 6.19 24.85
CA MET A 351 -35.21 5.15 25.04
C MET A 351 -34.62 3.85 25.59
N LYS A 352 -33.41 3.51 25.16
CA LYS A 352 -32.72 2.28 25.54
C LYS A 352 -31.66 2.51 26.60
N ASN A 353 -31.46 3.75 27.07
CA ASN A 353 -30.39 4.12 28.01
C ASN A 353 -29.04 3.50 27.60
N VAL A 354 -28.61 3.80 26.38
CA VAL A 354 -27.37 3.31 25.75
C VAL A 354 -26.60 4.52 25.20
N ALA A 355 -25.27 4.43 25.13
CA ALA A 355 -24.46 5.42 24.43
C ALA A 355 -24.17 4.96 22.99
N LEU A 356 -24.34 5.82 21.99
CA LEU A 356 -23.97 5.57 20.60
C LEU A 356 -22.96 6.64 20.16
N PRO A 357 -21.72 6.58 20.66
CA PRO A 357 -20.76 7.65 20.50
C PRO A 357 -20.40 7.88 19.03
N LEU A 358 -20.19 9.14 18.66
CA LEU A 358 -19.66 9.55 17.37
C LEU A 358 -18.25 10.10 17.55
N GLU A 359 -17.44 10.05 16.49
CA GLU A 359 -16.09 10.61 16.49
C GLU A 359 -16.14 12.13 16.80
N PRO A 360 -15.41 12.61 17.83
CA PRO A 360 -15.34 14.03 18.15
C PRO A 360 -14.86 14.86 16.95
N GLY A 361 -15.43 16.05 16.77
CA GLY A 361 -15.07 16.98 15.70
C GLY A 361 -15.66 16.65 14.32
N THR A 362 -15.77 15.38 13.94
CA THR A 362 -16.30 14.97 12.62
C THR A 362 -17.74 14.47 12.65
N ASN A 363 -18.21 14.03 13.84
CA ASN A 363 -19.47 13.33 14.05
C ASN A 363 -19.63 12.07 13.18
N LYS A 364 -18.52 11.47 12.72
CA LYS A 364 -18.59 10.21 11.98
C LYS A 364 -18.97 9.06 12.90
N ILE A 365 -19.73 8.12 12.35
CA ILE A 365 -19.86 6.79 12.94
C ILE A 365 -18.50 6.10 12.86
N PHE A 366 -18.14 5.37 13.90
CA PHE A 366 -16.95 4.53 13.93
C PHE A 366 -17.26 3.21 14.63
N CYS A 367 -16.26 2.33 14.76
CA CYS A 367 -16.46 0.99 15.30
C CYS A 367 -17.16 1.01 16.67
N CYS A 368 -16.75 1.91 17.58
CA CYS A 368 -17.31 1.94 18.92
C CYS A 368 -18.67 2.64 19.02
N THR A 369 -19.22 3.16 17.91
CA THR A 369 -20.63 3.57 17.84
C THR A 369 -21.55 2.36 17.99
N CYS A 370 -21.20 1.25 17.34
CA CYS A 370 -22.00 0.02 17.32
C CYS A 370 -21.49 -1.03 18.32
N HIS A 371 -20.18 -1.07 18.54
CA HIS A 371 -19.51 -2.01 19.44
C HIS A 371 -19.09 -1.31 20.73
N ASN A 372 -19.10 -2.02 21.85
CA ASN A 372 -18.49 -1.58 23.10
C ASN A 372 -17.14 -2.28 23.26
N PRO A 373 -15.99 -1.60 23.04
CA PRO A 373 -14.70 -2.25 23.20
C PRO A 373 -14.39 -2.55 24.67
N HIS A 374 -15.11 -1.92 25.61
CA HIS A 374 -14.83 -2.07 27.02
C HIS A 374 -15.40 -3.36 27.59
N GLU A 375 -14.67 -4.00 28.50
CA GLU A 375 -15.16 -5.08 29.33
C GLU A 375 -16.26 -4.59 30.27
N LYS A 376 -17.19 -5.48 30.62
CA LYS A 376 -18.33 -5.10 31.46
C LYS A 376 -17.86 -4.70 32.85
N GLY A 377 -18.31 -3.55 33.32
CA GLY A 377 -17.94 -3.00 34.62
C GLY A 377 -16.79 -1.99 34.56
N VAL A 378 -16.08 -1.88 33.44
CA VAL A 378 -15.10 -0.80 33.22
C VAL A 378 -15.81 0.55 33.16
N LEU A 379 -16.91 0.62 32.40
CA LEU A 379 -17.75 1.82 32.31
C LEU A 379 -19.03 1.66 33.12
N ARG A 380 -19.81 2.75 33.22
CA ARG A 380 -21.08 2.77 33.98
C ARG A 380 -22.25 3.26 33.14
N GLY A 381 -23.46 2.84 33.53
CA GLY A 381 -24.71 3.28 32.93
C GLY A 381 -24.83 2.89 31.46
N GLY A 382 -25.34 3.80 30.62
CA GLY A 382 -25.55 3.52 29.20
C GLY A 382 -24.27 3.24 28.40
N TYR A 383 -23.10 3.64 28.91
CA TYR A 383 -21.80 3.39 28.26
C TYR A 383 -21.30 1.95 28.43
N ASP A 384 -21.72 1.27 29.50
CA ASP A 384 -21.40 -0.13 29.79
C ASP A 384 -22.25 -1.11 28.95
N LYS A 385 -23.37 -0.62 28.38
CA LYS A 385 -24.28 -1.48 27.62
C LYS A 385 -23.62 -2.11 26.41
N GLY A 386 -23.90 -3.40 26.25
CA GLY A 386 -23.31 -4.24 25.21
C GLY A 386 -21.88 -4.67 25.48
N ALA A 387 -21.29 -4.29 26.63
CA ALA A 387 -20.09 -4.97 27.08
C ALA A 387 -20.39 -6.47 27.23
N ASP A 388 -19.49 -7.29 26.70
CA ASP A 388 -19.55 -8.76 26.68
C ASP A 388 -20.81 -9.38 26.03
N SER A 389 -21.58 -8.60 25.27
CA SER A 389 -22.63 -9.17 24.40
C SER A 389 -22.00 -9.85 23.18
N ASP A 390 -22.79 -10.58 22.38
CA ASP A 390 -22.29 -11.13 21.12
C ASP A 390 -21.76 -10.00 20.23
N ARG A 391 -20.49 -10.14 19.81
CA ARG A 391 -19.69 -9.11 19.10
C ARG A 391 -19.64 -7.77 19.83
N ARG A 392 -19.94 -7.74 21.13
CA ARG A 392 -20.02 -6.56 21.98
C ARG A 392 -20.94 -5.45 21.42
N LEU A 393 -22.05 -5.82 20.79
CA LEU A 393 -23.03 -4.86 20.27
C LEU A 393 -23.73 -4.09 21.40
N ARG A 394 -23.78 -2.76 21.28
CA ARG A 394 -24.28 -1.85 22.33
C ARG A 394 -25.74 -2.05 22.75
N LEU A 395 -26.58 -2.54 21.84
CA LEU A 395 -27.98 -2.84 22.18
C LEU A 395 -28.17 -4.21 22.86
N GLY A 396 -27.12 -5.02 22.96
CA GLY A 396 -27.15 -6.32 23.64
C GLY A 396 -28.00 -7.39 22.93
N ALA A 397 -28.19 -8.52 23.60
CA ALA A 397 -29.02 -9.61 23.10
C ALA A 397 -30.50 -9.21 23.07
N GLY A 398 -31.18 -9.46 21.93
CA GLY A 398 -32.61 -9.20 21.76
C GLY A 398 -32.98 -7.91 21.00
N PHE A 399 -31.99 -7.11 20.58
CA PHE A 399 -32.21 -5.93 19.74
C PHE A 399 -31.19 -5.86 18.60
N GLU A 400 -31.66 -5.58 17.39
CA GLU A 400 -30.79 -5.37 16.25
C GLU A 400 -30.10 -4.00 16.35
N ILE A 401 -28.76 -3.98 16.35
CA ILE A 401 -27.98 -2.72 16.39
C ILE A 401 -28.37 -1.77 15.25
N CYS A 402 -28.78 -2.33 14.10
CA CYS A 402 -29.23 -1.58 12.94
C CYS A 402 -30.45 -0.70 13.25
N ASP A 403 -31.34 -1.16 14.13
CA ASP A 403 -32.57 -0.46 14.49
C ASP A 403 -32.30 0.80 15.32
N ALA A 404 -31.09 0.93 15.89
CA ALA A 404 -30.66 2.16 16.54
C ALA A 404 -30.72 3.37 15.59
N CYS A 405 -30.53 3.10 14.30
CA CYS A 405 -30.40 4.10 13.23
C CYS A 405 -31.49 3.96 12.15
N HIS A 406 -31.96 2.74 11.88
CA HIS A 406 -32.78 2.38 10.72
C HIS A 406 -34.20 1.92 11.10
N VAL A 407 -34.96 2.78 11.78
CA VAL A 407 -36.35 2.49 12.18
C VAL A 407 -37.24 2.15 10.98
N GLY A 408 -38.00 1.05 11.09
CA GLY A 408 -38.99 0.62 10.11
C GLY A 408 -38.45 -0.16 8.91
N LYS A 409 -37.13 -0.36 8.83
CA LYS A 409 -36.49 -1.24 7.84
C LYS A 409 -36.13 -2.56 8.50
N GLY A 410 -37.14 -3.28 8.97
CA GLY A 410 -36.95 -4.66 9.43
C GLY A 410 -36.19 -5.46 8.37
N THR A 411 -35.38 -6.42 8.82
CA THR A 411 -34.47 -7.26 8.03
C THR A 411 -35.12 -8.06 6.87
N ASN A 412 -36.42 -7.86 6.60
CA ASN A 412 -37.21 -8.57 5.60
C ASN A 412 -37.82 -7.71 4.48
N GLU A 413 -37.60 -6.40 4.41
CA GLU A 413 -38.04 -5.65 3.22
C GLU A 413 -36.97 -5.68 2.12
N LYS A 414 -37.32 -6.43 1.07
CA LYS A 414 -36.68 -6.57 -0.25
C LYS A 414 -35.84 -5.34 -0.61
N ARG A 415 -34.53 -5.54 -0.66
CA ARG A 415 -33.50 -4.51 -0.85
C ARG A 415 -33.51 -3.94 -2.26
N PHE A 416 -33.73 -2.63 -2.34
CA PHE A 416 -33.34 -1.74 -3.43
C PHE A 416 -31.84 -1.50 -3.45
#